data_AF-A0A3C1WTD7-F1
#
_entry.id   AF-A0A3C1WTD7-F1
#
_cell.length_a   1.000
_cell.length_b   1.000
_cell.length_c   1.000
_cell.angle_alpha   90.00
_cell.angle_beta   90.00
_cell.angle_gamma   90.00
#
_symmetry.space_group_name_H-M   'P 1'
#
loop_
_entity.id
_entity.type
_entity.pdbx_description
1 polymer ?
#
loop_
_entity_poly.entity_id
_entity_poly.type
_entity_poly.pdbx_seq_one_letter_code
_entity_poly.pdbx_strand_id
1 'polypeptide(L)'
;MKRVKNIGEQKKTKKLVSVLIVLVCAITLGIFALAYINRKPVKTAEKQTTNTGEHSKPEKTANQVGEKKQPEEDNQIVEIKSSCVPEFPDDPFMSCIYEYAEEMGVDEYSDYVIPAPSVYWVDYENPEDIKVYCNLWSNGYTKKGNILFSESGGECPGRLHIRKSDTGGYEVMSFDRVGDGSNYAKDIKRICQDSFEPKWLENM
;
A
#
# COMPACT_ATOMS: atom_id res chain seq x y z
N MET A 1 13.11 -1.89 62.98
CA MET A 1 14.47 -1.48 62.52
C MET A 1 14.82 -2.22 61.24
N LYS A 2 14.92 -1.55 60.09
CA LYS A 2 15.73 -1.91 58.90
C LYS A 2 15.35 -1.02 57.72
N ARG A 3 16.19 -0.03 57.39
CA ARG A 3 16.49 0.41 56.01
C ARG A 3 17.55 1.52 56.05
N VAL A 4 18.79 1.11 56.26
CA VAL A 4 19.93 1.87 55.76
C VAL A 4 20.46 1.06 54.58
N LYS A 5 19.84 1.23 53.40
CA LYS A 5 20.42 0.71 52.17
C LYS A 5 21.50 1.71 51.71
N ASN A 6 22.66 1.13 51.50
CA ASN A 6 23.97 1.73 51.35
C ASN A 6 24.01 2.75 50.19
N ILE A 7 24.12 4.04 50.53
CA ILE A 7 24.16 5.18 49.59
C ILE A 7 25.36 5.08 48.61
N GLY A 8 26.42 4.36 49.00
CA GLY A 8 27.60 4.14 48.15
C GLY A 8 27.34 3.27 46.92
N GLU A 9 26.59 2.18 47.07
CA GLU A 9 26.29 1.27 45.95
C GLU A 9 25.38 1.91 44.92
N GLN A 10 24.39 2.69 45.37
CA GLN A 10 23.47 3.44 44.50
C GLN A 10 24.18 4.50 43.64
N LYS A 11 25.27 5.10 44.13
CA LYS A 11 26.07 6.05 43.34
C LYS A 11 26.93 5.33 42.29
N LYS A 12 27.43 4.13 42.60
CA LYS A 12 28.26 3.32 41.68
C LYS A 12 27.43 2.77 40.52
N THR A 13 26.21 2.31 40.78
CA THR A 13 25.29 1.84 39.73
C THR A 13 24.85 2.95 38.79
N LYS A 14 24.54 4.15 39.31
CA LYS A 14 24.20 5.31 38.47
C LYS A 14 25.34 5.76 37.54
N LYS A 15 26.58 5.74 38.04
CA LYS A 15 27.76 6.03 37.19
C LYS A 15 27.97 4.98 36.10
N LEU A 16 27.81 3.69 36.43
CA LEU A 16 27.93 2.60 35.45
C LEU A 16 26.86 2.66 34.36
N VAL A 17 25.60 2.95 34.72
CA VAL A 17 24.49 3.11 33.75
C VAL A 17 24.74 4.30 32.83
N SER A 18 25.23 5.42 33.36
CA SER A 18 25.56 6.60 32.56
C SER A 18 26.69 6.34 31.54
N VAL A 19 27.72 5.60 31.92
CA VAL A 19 28.83 5.23 31.01
C VAL A 19 28.34 4.28 29.91
N LEU A 20 27.47 3.33 30.24
CA LEU A 20 26.88 2.39 29.27
C LEU A 20 26.02 3.11 28.23
N ILE A 21 25.21 4.09 28.63
CA ILE A 21 24.38 4.87 27.70
C ILE A 21 25.25 5.64 26.70
N VAL A 22 26.31 6.30 27.17
CA VAL A 22 27.22 7.07 26.29
C VAL A 22 27.93 6.16 25.28
N LEU A 23 28.34 4.96 25.68
CA LEU A 23 28.96 3.98 24.77
C LEU A 23 27.99 3.48 23.70
N VAL A 24 26.73 3.20 24.05
CA VAL A 24 25.72 2.78 23.08
C VAL A 24 25.42 3.88 22.06
N CYS A 25 25.29 5.14 22.52
CA CYS A 25 25.07 6.29 21.63
C CYS A 25 26.25 6.52 20.66
N ALA A 26 27.49 6.32 21.10
CA ALA A 26 28.66 6.47 20.23
C ALA A 26 28.71 5.40 19.12
N ILE A 27 28.32 4.16 19.44
CA ILE A 27 28.32 3.04 18.49
C ILE A 27 27.23 3.23 17.42
N THR A 28 26.02 3.64 17.81
CA THR A 28 24.93 3.83 16.84
C THR A 28 25.21 4.98 15.87
N LEU A 29 25.76 6.10 16.35
CA LEU A 29 26.15 7.22 15.48
C LEU A 29 27.26 6.83 14.49
N GLY A 30 28.21 5.99 14.90
CA GLY A 30 29.27 5.48 14.02
C GLY A 30 28.73 4.61 12.87
N ILE A 31 27.74 3.76 13.14
CA ILE A 31 27.12 2.89 12.13
C ILE A 31 26.34 3.72 11.09
N PHE A 32 25.60 4.74 11.53
CA PHE A 32 24.87 5.64 10.61
C PHE A 32 25.81 6.46 9.72
N ALA A 33 26.95 6.93 10.24
CA ALA A 33 27.94 7.67 9.45
C ALA A 33 28.58 6.79 8.35
N LEU A 34 28.90 5.53 8.66
CA LEU A 34 29.42 4.57 7.67
C LEU A 34 28.41 4.23 6.57
N ALA A 35 27.12 4.11 6.91
CA ALA A 35 26.06 3.89 5.92
C ALA A 35 25.84 5.12 5.01
N TYR A 36 26.03 6.32 5.54
CA TYR A 36 25.88 7.57 4.76
C TYR A 36 27.01 7.77 3.75
N ILE A 37 28.26 7.48 4.12
CA ILE A 37 29.43 7.66 3.24
C ILE A 37 29.42 6.66 2.06
N ASN A 38 28.84 5.48 2.23
CA ASN A 38 28.84 4.43 1.20
C ASN A 38 27.69 4.52 0.17
N ARG A 39 26.80 5.54 0.25
CA ARG A 39 25.78 5.75 -0.78
C ARG A 39 26.39 6.43 -2.01
N LYS A 40 26.59 5.66 -3.09
CA LYS A 40 26.87 6.23 -4.42
C LYS A 40 25.63 6.94 -4.96
N PRO A 41 25.76 8.14 -5.56
CA PRO A 41 24.63 8.83 -6.18
C PRO A 41 24.18 8.11 -7.45
N VAL A 42 22.89 7.76 -7.52
CA VAL A 42 22.23 7.28 -8.73
C VAL A 42 22.07 8.46 -9.68
N LYS A 43 22.58 8.33 -10.91
CA LYS A 43 22.36 9.25 -12.03
C LYS A 43 21.53 8.56 -13.09
N THR A 44 20.32 9.04 -13.36
CA THR A 44 19.58 8.83 -14.63
C THR A 44 18.55 9.95 -14.75
N ALA A 45 18.85 11.04 -15.47
CA ALA A 45 18.68 11.25 -16.92
C ALA A 45 17.22 11.56 -17.31
N GLU A 46 16.94 12.85 -17.46
CA GLU A 46 15.76 13.40 -18.14
C GLU A 46 15.78 13.01 -19.62
N LYS A 47 14.61 12.65 -20.16
CA LYS A 47 14.38 12.77 -21.60
C LYS A 47 13.00 13.38 -21.83
N GLN A 48 13.01 14.68 -22.12
CA GLN A 48 11.93 15.36 -22.83
C GLN A 48 11.90 14.88 -24.28
N THR A 49 10.71 14.63 -24.80
CA THR A 49 10.40 14.95 -26.20
C THR A 49 8.93 15.33 -26.32
N THR A 50 8.73 16.40 -27.08
CA THR A 50 7.55 17.22 -27.28
C THR A 50 6.73 16.80 -28.51
N ASN A 51 5.44 17.12 -28.43
CA ASN A 51 4.59 17.75 -29.46
C ASN A 51 3.94 16.97 -30.63
N THR A 52 2.61 17.04 -30.61
CA THR A 52 1.69 17.62 -31.63
C THR A 52 1.19 16.75 -32.80
N GLY A 53 -0.14 16.70 -32.93
CA GLY A 53 -0.86 16.37 -34.17
C GLY A 53 -2.34 16.00 -33.97
N GLU A 54 -3.23 16.98 -34.17
CA GLU A 54 -4.70 16.86 -34.18
C GLU A 54 -5.28 16.14 -35.42
N HIS A 55 -6.53 15.65 -35.27
CA HIS A 55 -7.61 15.44 -36.27
C HIS A 55 -7.33 14.54 -37.51
N SER A 56 -8.19 13.63 -37.97
CA SER A 56 -9.66 13.65 -38.14
C SER A 56 -10.22 12.25 -38.53
N LYS A 57 -11.54 12.12 -38.39
CA LYS A 57 -12.48 10.99 -38.59
C LYS A 57 -12.65 10.54 -40.08
N PRO A 58 -13.54 9.58 -40.45
CA PRO A 58 -13.20 8.28 -41.03
C PRO A 58 -13.67 8.11 -42.51
N GLU A 59 -13.15 7.10 -43.22
CA GLU A 59 -13.78 6.68 -44.48
C GLU A 59 -13.76 5.16 -44.67
N LYS A 60 -14.94 4.61 -44.97
CA LYS A 60 -15.21 3.21 -45.27
C LYS A 60 -14.77 2.88 -46.70
N THR A 61 -14.22 1.69 -46.93
CA THR A 61 -14.48 0.93 -48.17
C THR A 61 -14.38 -0.58 -47.87
N ALA A 62 -15.40 -1.30 -48.30
CA ALA A 62 -15.54 -2.75 -48.21
C ALA A 62 -14.76 -3.46 -49.33
N ASN A 63 -14.17 -4.63 -49.05
CA ASN A 63 -14.62 -5.91 -49.63
C ASN A 63 -13.70 -7.11 -49.28
N GLN A 64 -14.40 -8.18 -48.89
CA GLN A 64 -14.23 -9.60 -49.24
C GLN A 64 -13.12 -10.47 -48.64
N VAL A 65 -13.61 -11.37 -47.76
CA VAL A 65 -13.51 -12.85 -47.81
C VAL A 65 -12.14 -13.46 -48.10
N GLY A 66 -11.56 -14.02 -47.04
CA GLY A 66 -10.55 -15.07 -47.09
C GLY A 66 -10.76 -16.02 -45.92
N GLU A 67 -11.50 -17.10 -46.16
CA GLU A 67 -11.66 -18.24 -45.27
C GLU A 67 -10.28 -18.84 -44.93
N LYS A 68 -9.91 -18.83 -43.64
CA LYS A 68 -8.81 -19.67 -43.14
C LYS A 68 -9.19 -20.30 -41.80
N LYS A 69 -9.09 -21.62 -41.81
CA LYS A 69 -9.39 -22.58 -40.75
C LYS A 69 -8.78 -22.21 -39.40
N GLN A 70 -9.64 -22.34 -38.40
CA GLN A 70 -9.34 -22.53 -36.98
C GLN A 70 -8.47 -23.78 -36.77
N PRO A 71 -7.41 -23.72 -35.96
CA PRO A 71 -6.95 -24.86 -35.20
C PRO A 71 -7.65 -24.84 -33.83
N GLU A 72 -8.38 -25.91 -33.53
CA GLU A 72 -8.82 -26.23 -32.17
C GLU A 72 -7.57 -26.56 -31.34
N GLU A 73 -7.19 -25.65 -30.44
CA GLU A 73 -6.28 -25.97 -29.35
C GLU A 73 -7.10 -26.37 -28.13
N ASP A 74 -6.83 -27.60 -27.71
CA ASP A 74 -7.38 -28.32 -26.58
C ASP A 74 -7.06 -27.55 -25.28
N ASN A 75 -7.91 -26.59 -24.92
CA ASN A 75 -7.79 -25.85 -23.68
C ASN A 75 -8.23 -26.74 -22.51
N GLN A 76 -7.28 -27.53 -22.03
CA GLN A 76 -7.39 -28.19 -20.73
C GLN A 76 -7.62 -27.09 -19.69
N ILE A 77 -8.85 -27.01 -19.17
CA ILE A 77 -9.21 -26.11 -18.08
C ILE A 77 -8.45 -26.61 -16.85
N VAL A 78 -7.29 -26.02 -16.60
CA VAL A 78 -6.63 -26.12 -15.31
C VAL A 78 -7.49 -25.28 -14.37
N GLU A 79 -8.31 -25.95 -13.57
CA GLU A 79 -9.05 -25.33 -12.48
C GLU A 79 -8.02 -24.87 -11.43
N ILE A 80 -7.45 -23.68 -11.62
CA ILE A 80 -6.59 -23.06 -10.63
C ILE A 80 -7.50 -22.55 -9.52
N LYS A 81 -7.88 -23.45 -8.61
CA LYS A 81 -8.30 -23.06 -7.25
C LYS A 81 -7.04 -22.70 -6.46
N SER A 82 -6.49 -21.55 -6.78
CA SER A 82 -5.59 -20.82 -5.91
C SER A 82 -6.33 -19.55 -5.57
N SER A 83 -6.54 -19.24 -4.29
CA SER A 83 -6.78 -17.86 -3.90
C SER A 83 -5.65 -17.05 -4.54
N CYS A 84 -5.98 -16.16 -5.47
CA CYS A 84 -5.01 -15.54 -6.38
C CYS A 84 -4.35 -14.30 -5.77
N VAL A 85 -4.33 -14.20 -4.44
CA VAL A 85 -3.66 -13.12 -3.73
C VAL A 85 -2.15 -13.26 -3.99
N PRO A 86 -1.50 -12.25 -4.59
CA PRO A 86 -0.06 -12.28 -4.77
C PRO A 86 0.64 -12.36 -3.41
N GLU A 87 1.84 -12.94 -3.36
CA GLU A 87 2.65 -12.84 -2.14
C GLU A 87 3.21 -11.42 -2.00
N PHE A 88 3.06 -10.82 -0.81
CA PHE A 88 3.59 -9.49 -0.46
C PHE A 88 4.60 -9.59 0.70
N PRO A 89 5.79 -10.19 0.48
CA PRO A 89 6.73 -10.47 1.56
C PRO A 89 7.28 -9.21 2.26
N ASP A 90 7.30 -8.07 1.55
CA ASP A 90 7.84 -6.80 2.05
C ASP A 90 6.78 -5.85 2.65
N ASP A 91 5.48 -6.17 2.51
CA ASP A 91 4.40 -5.34 3.05
C ASP A 91 3.47 -6.17 3.94
N PRO A 92 3.53 -5.99 5.28
CA PRO A 92 2.81 -6.83 6.23
C PRO A 92 1.29 -6.73 6.12
N PHE A 93 0.76 -5.67 5.48
CA PHE A 93 -0.69 -5.45 5.38
C PHE A 93 -1.25 -5.81 4.00
N MET A 94 -0.41 -5.83 2.96
CA MET A 94 -0.94 -5.88 1.59
C MET A 94 -1.72 -7.14 1.28
N SER A 95 -1.35 -8.31 1.81
CA SER A 95 -2.20 -9.52 1.66
C SER A 95 -3.60 -9.31 2.24
N CYS A 96 -3.68 -8.78 3.47
CA CYS A 96 -4.96 -8.47 4.13
C CYS A 96 -5.78 -7.41 3.37
N ILE A 97 -5.12 -6.36 2.87
CA ILE A 97 -5.78 -5.30 2.09
C ILE A 97 -6.27 -5.83 0.74
N TYR A 98 -5.49 -6.69 0.07
CA TYR A 98 -5.88 -7.33 -1.18
C TYR A 98 -7.08 -8.25 -0.99
N GLU A 99 -7.06 -9.11 0.03
CA GLU A 99 -8.19 -9.98 0.38
C GLU A 99 -9.46 -9.16 0.63
N TYR A 100 -9.36 -8.10 1.43
CA TYR A 100 -10.49 -7.20 1.68
C TYR A 100 -10.99 -6.51 0.40
N ALA A 101 -10.07 -6.07 -0.48
CA ALA A 101 -10.43 -5.43 -1.73
C ALA A 101 -11.05 -6.39 -2.76
N GLU A 102 -10.64 -7.67 -2.77
CA GLU A 102 -11.29 -8.72 -3.56
C GLU A 102 -12.73 -8.95 -3.08
N GLU A 103 -12.96 -9.00 -1.76
CA GLU A 103 -14.30 -9.13 -1.18
C GLU A 103 -15.21 -7.93 -1.52
N MET A 104 -14.65 -6.72 -1.57
CA MET A 104 -15.37 -5.52 -1.98
C MET A 104 -15.64 -5.45 -3.49
N GLY A 105 -14.79 -6.08 -4.30
CA GLY A 105 -14.66 -5.87 -5.74
C GLY A 105 -15.68 -6.61 -6.62
N VAL A 106 -16.95 -6.66 -6.23
CA VAL A 106 -18.00 -7.26 -7.08
C VAL A 106 -18.47 -6.25 -8.12
N ASP A 107 -17.95 -6.35 -9.36
CA ASP A 107 -18.45 -5.63 -10.53
C ASP A 107 -19.33 -6.57 -11.36
N GLU A 108 -20.57 -6.17 -11.65
CA GLU A 108 -21.49 -6.94 -12.49
C GLU A 108 -21.19 -6.79 -14.00
N TYR A 109 -20.37 -5.79 -14.38
CA TYR A 109 -20.13 -5.44 -15.79
C TYR A 109 -18.87 -6.07 -16.39
N SER A 110 -18.01 -6.67 -15.58
CA SER A 110 -16.70 -7.19 -15.99
C SER A 110 -16.60 -8.70 -15.77
N ASP A 111 -15.86 -9.40 -16.64
CA ASP A 111 -15.58 -10.84 -16.45
C ASP A 111 -14.63 -11.06 -15.26
N TYR A 112 -13.71 -10.12 -15.05
CA TYR A 112 -12.70 -10.14 -14.01
C TYR A 112 -12.57 -8.76 -13.38
N VAL A 113 -12.48 -8.71 -12.05
CA VAL A 113 -12.10 -7.51 -11.31
C VAL A 113 -10.77 -7.80 -10.64
N ILE A 114 -9.79 -6.93 -10.88
CA ILE A 114 -8.46 -7.04 -10.29
C ILE A 114 -8.27 -5.85 -9.35
N PRO A 115 -8.18 -6.08 -8.02
CA PRO A 115 -7.80 -5.04 -7.08
C PRO A 115 -6.39 -4.52 -7.32
N ALA A 116 -6.19 -3.24 -7.07
CA ALA A 116 -4.91 -2.55 -7.16
C ALA A 116 -4.74 -1.55 -6.00
N PRO A 117 -4.81 -2.01 -4.73
CA PRO A 117 -4.70 -1.14 -3.58
C PRO A 117 -3.38 -0.37 -3.57
N SER A 118 -3.44 0.87 -3.11
CA SER A 118 -2.29 1.76 -2.90
C SER A 118 -2.27 2.25 -1.46
N VAL A 119 -1.19 1.98 -0.73
CA VAL A 119 -1.00 2.47 0.64
C VAL A 119 -0.20 3.77 0.62
N TYR A 120 -0.71 4.80 1.28
CA TYR A 120 -0.07 6.11 1.37
C TYR A 120 0.65 6.32 2.70
N TRP A 121 0.02 5.87 3.80
CA TRP A 121 0.56 6.02 5.14
C TRP A 121 0.01 4.96 6.08
N VAL A 122 0.81 4.60 7.09
CA VAL A 122 0.38 3.72 8.17
C VAL A 122 0.70 4.37 9.50
N ASP A 123 -0.32 4.51 10.34
CA ASP A 123 -0.20 4.95 11.71
C ASP A 123 -0.26 3.72 12.65
N TYR A 124 0.86 3.51 13.35
CA TYR A 124 1.10 2.39 14.26
C TYR A 124 0.97 2.78 15.74
N GLU A 125 0.48 3.99 16.06
CA GLU A 125 0.42 4.46 17.45
C GLU A 125 -0.45 3.54 18.34
N ASN A 126 -1.49 2.93 17.77
CA ASN A 126 -2.33 1.95 18.45
C ASN A 126 -2.24 0.56 17.79
N PRO A 127 -1.57 -0.44 18.39
CA PRO A 127 -1.46 -1.80 17.83
C PRO A 127 -2.80 -2.55 17.69
N GLU A 128 -3.81 -2.17 18.47
CA GLU A 128 -5.16 -2.75 18.41
C GLU A 128 -6.03 -2.06 17.34
N ASP A 129 -5.57 -0.95 16.77
CA ASP A 129 -6.23 -0.17 15.73
C ASP A 129 -5.18 0.54 14.86
N ILE A 130 -4.50 -0.23 14.02
CA ILE A 130 -3.54 0.28 13.05
C ILE A 130 -4.31 0.93 11.92
N LYS A 131 -4.04 2.22 11.69
CA LYS A 131 -4.74 3.00 10.68
C LYS A 131 -3.92 3.00 9.39
N VAL A 132 -4.45 2.38 8.35
CA VAL A 132 -3.84 2.36 7.01
C VAL A 132 -4.59 3.30 6.09
N TYR A 133 -3.93 4.37 5.69
CA TYR A 133 -4.43 5.33 4.72
C TYR A 133 -4.14 4.82 3.31
N CYS A 134 -5.19 4.56 2.54
CA CYS A 134 -5.06 3.88 1.26
C CYS A 134 -6.08 4.35 0.23
N ASN A 135 -5.85 3.92 -1.01
CA ASN A 135 -6.83 3.93 -2.07
C ASN A 135 -7.03 2.51 -2.58
N LEU A 136 -8.24 2.00 -2.47
CA LEU A 136 -8.61 0.69 -2.99
C LEU A 136 -9.09 0.88 -4.43
N TRP A 137 -8.14 0.85 -5.37
CA TRP A 137 -8.47 0.82 -6.78
C TRP A 137 -8.95 -0.57 -7.18
N SER A 138 -9.90 -0.61 -8.10
CA SER A 138 -10.30 -1.83 -8.80
C SER A 138 -10.32 -1.58 -10.30
N ASN A 139 -9.87 -2.56 -11.08
CA ASN A 139 -9.92 -2.51 -12.53
C ASN A 139 -10.73 -3.69 -13.05
N GLY A 140 -11.78 -3.40 -13.82
CA GLY A 140 -12.62 -4.40 -14.45
C GLY A 140 -12.16 -4.70 -15.88
N TYR A 141 -12.15 -5.98 -16.22
CA TYR A 141 -11.68 -6.48 -17.50
C TYR A 141 -12.67 -7.45 -18.14
N THR A 142 -12.78 -7.36 -19.46
CA THR A 142 -13.36 -8.42 -20.30
C THR A 142 -12.24 -9.20 -20.97
N LYS A 143 -12.38 -10.52 -21.02
CA LYS A 143 -11.38 -11.40 -21.65
C LYS A 143 -11.75 -11.69 -23.10
N LYS A 144 -10.82 -11.42 -24.03
CA LYS A 144 -10.96 -11.79 -25.46
C LYS A 144 -9.76 -12.63 -25.87
N GLY A 145 -9.97 -13.95 -25.99
CA GLY A 145 -8.88 -14.90 -26.15
C GLY A 145 -7.96 -14.88 -24.92
N ASN A 146 -6.67 -14.60 -25.14
CA ASN A 146 -5.66 -14.52 -24.08
C ASN A 146 -5.32 -13.08 -23.65
N ILE A 147 -6.14 -12.09 -24.04
CA ILE A 147 -5.93 -10.68 -23.73
C ILE A 147 -7.06 -10.19 -22.83
N LEU A 148 -6.69 -9.52 -21.73
CA LEU A 148 -7.61 -8.75 -20.90
C LEU A 148 -7.73 -7.33 -21.46
N PHE A 149 -8.97 -6.89 -21.69
CA PHE A 149 -9.29 -5.52 -22.10
C PHE A 149 -9.92 -4.81 -20.91
N SER A 150 -9.38 -3.66 -20.52
CA SER A 150 -9.96 -2.85 -19.44
C SER A 150 -11.24 -2.21 -19.94
N GLU A 151 -12.33 -2.39 -19.20
CA GLU A 151 -13.67 -1.90 -19.53
C GLU A 151 -14.20 -0.96 -18.44
N SER A 152 -13.82 -1.21 -17.19
CA SER A 152 -14.25 -0.41 -16.04
C SER A 152 -13.11 -0.20 -15.05
N GLY A 153 -13.32 0.72 -14.12
CA GLY A 153 -12.44 0.95 -13.00
C GLY A 153 -13.14 1.75 -11.91
N GLY A 154 -12.71 1.54 -10.68
CA GLY A 154 -13.25 2.19 -9.49
C GLY A 154 -12.15 2.73 -8.61
N GLU A 155 -12.39 3.92 -8.06
CA GLU A 155 -11.59 4.49 -6.99
C GLU A 155 -12.35 4.39 -5.67
N CYS A 156 -11.67 3.98 -4.61
CA CYS A 156 -12.25 3.96 -3.28
C CYS A 156 -11.20 4.38 -2.24
N PRO A 157 -10.98 5.69 -2.05
CA PRO A 157 -10.04 6.19 -1.06
C PRO A 157 -10.62 6.05 0.35
N GLY A 158 -9.74 5.94 1.34
CA GLY A 158 -10.17 5.93 2.74
C GLY A 158 -9.09 5.51 3.72
N ARG A 159 -9.53 5.11 4.90
CA ARG A 159 -8.68 4.61 5.97
C ARG A 159 -9.20 3.27 6.47
N LEU A 160 -8.39 2.24 6.32
CA LEU A 160 -8.63 0.94 6.92
C LEU A 160 -8.19 0.95 8.38
N HIS A 161 -9.02 0.33 9.22
CA HIS A 161 -8.71 0.03 10.60
C HIS A 161 -8.33 -1.45 10.67
N ILE A 162 -7.08 -1.74 10.99
CA ILE A 162 -6.50 -3.08 10.93
C ILE A 162 -5.98 -3.47 12.31
N ARG A 163 -6.12 -4.74 12.68
CA ARG A 163 -5.44 -5.29 13.86
C ARG A 163 -4.76 -6.61 13.53
N LYS A 164 -3.88 -7.04 14.43
CA LYS A 164 -3.26 -8.36 14.33
C LYS A 164 -4.30 -9.43 14.67
N SER A 165 -4.37 -10.50 13.87
CA SER A 165 -5.26 -11.62 14.16
C SER A 165 -4.65 -12.57 15.19
N ASP A 166 -5.50 -13.29 15.93
CA ASP A 166 -5.11 -14.27 16.96
C ASP A 166 -4.32 -15.46 16.35
N THR A 167 -4.56 -15.77 15.08
CA THR A 167 -3.90 -16.86 14.34
C THR A 167 -2.61 -16.41 13.64
N GLY A 168 -2.24 -15.13 13.78
CA GLY A 168 -1.16 -14.50 13.01
C GLY A 168 -1.68 -13.76 11.78
N GLY A 169 -0.87 -12.85 11.23
CA GLY A 169 -1.31 -11.95 10.16
C GLY A 169 -2.14 -10.77 10.66
N TYR A 170 -2.96 -10.20 9.78
CA TYR A 170 -3.76 -9.00 10.04
C TYR A 170 -5.18 -9.19 9.52
N GLU A 171 -6.12 -8.47 10.11
CA GLU A 171 -7.53 -8.43 9.69
C GLU A 171 -8.06 -7.00 9.64
N VAL A 172 -8.87 -6.69 8.63
CA VAL A 172 -9.58 -5.42 8.52
C VAL A 172 -10.79 -5.45 9.46
N MET A 173 -10.85 -4.49 10.38
CA MET A 173 -11.98 -4.30 11.30
C MET A 173 -13.06 -3.40 10.70
N SER A 174 -12.66 -2.32 10.04
CA SER A 174 -13.56 -1.35 9.42
C SER A 174 -12.85 -0.52 8.35
N PHE A 175 -13.64 0.18 7.55
CA PHE A 175 -13.15 1.06 6.49
C PHE A 175 -13.90 2.40 6.50
N ASP A 176 -13.17 3.47 6.83
CA ASP A 176 -13.64 4.83 6.68
C ASP A 176 -13.53 5.23 5.21
N ARG A 177 -14.57 4.91 4.43
CA ARG A 177 -14.63 5.23 3.01
C ARG A 177 -14.83 6.73 2.77
N VAL A 178 -14.11 7.28 1.80
CA VAL A 178 -14.35 8.62 1.25
C VAL A 178 -15.58 8.59 0.34
N GLY A 179 -16.53 9.49 0.60
CA GLY A 179 -17.69 9.68 -0.26
C GLY A 179 -17.34 10.28 -1.62
N ASP A 180 -18.29 10.26 -2.52
CA ASP A 180 -18.18 10.75 -3.90
C ASP A 180 -18.69 12.19 -4.07
N GLY A 181 -18.37 12.79 -5.21
CA GLY A 181 -18.81 14.13 -5.60
C GLY A 181 -18.47 15.20 -4.55
N SER A 182 -19.50 15.87 -4.03
CA SER A 182 -19.33 16.99 -3.08
C SER A 182 -18.81 16.57 -1.69
N ASN A 183 -18.78 15.27 -1.40
CA ASN A 183 -18.29 14.71 -0.14
C ASN A 183 -16.81 14.33 -0.22
N TYR A 184 -16.26 14.07 -1.42
CA TYR A 184 -14.91 13.56 -1.60
C TYR A 184 -13.85 14.34 -0.83
N ALA A 185 -13.74 15.66 -1.07
CA ALA A 185 -12.77 16.50 -0.37
C ALA A 185 -13.09 16.67 1.14
N LYS A 186 -14.38 16.62 1.52
CA LYS A 186 -14.81 16.79 2.92
C LYS A 186 -14.43 15.57 3.75
N ASP A 187 -14.67 14.38 3.21
CA ASP A 187 -14.35 13.12 3.87
C ASP A 187 -12.86 12.89 3.95
N ILE A 188 -12.09 13.18 2.89
CA ILE A 188 -10.62 13.14 2.96
C ILE A 188 -10.11 14.03 4.09
N LYS A 189 -10.61 15.27 4.17
CA LYS A 189 -10.21 16.20 5.22
C LYS A 189 -10.56 15.65 6.61
N ARG A 190 -11.79 15.16 6.80
CA ARG A 190 -12.24 14.57 8.07
C ARG A 190 -11.37 13.38 8.47
N ILE A 191 -11.16 12.42 7.57
CA ILE A 191 -10.39 11.19 7.81
C ILE A 191 -8.94 11.51 8.17
N CYS A 192 -8.31 12.47 7.48
CA CYS A 192 -6.93 12.85 7.75
C CYS A 192 -6.74 13.73 9.00
N GLN A 193 -7.76 14.49 9.40
CA GLN A 193 -7.68 15.37 10.58
C GLN A 193 -7.62 14.60 11.90
N ASP A 194 -8.29 13.44 11.98
CA ASP A 194 -8.25 12.54 13.15
C ASP A 194 -6.85 11.94 13.42
N SER A 195 -5.85 12.19 12.57
CA SER A 195 -4.48 11.70 12.74
C SER A 195 -3.42 12.78 12.59
N PHE A 196 -3.83 14.04 12.52
CA PHE A 196 -2.94 15.18 12.33
C PHE A 196 -3.18 16.24 13.41
N GLU A 197 -2.77 15.94 14.64
CA GLU A 197 -2.27 16.98 15.54
C GLU A 197 -0.75 17.07 15.32
N PRO A 198 -0.27 17.95 14.42
CA PRO A 198 1.15 18.12 14.26
C PRO A 198 1.71 18.71 15.55
N LYS A 199 2.48 17.92 16.30
CA LYS A 199 3.16 18.35 17.54
C LYS A 199 4.05 19.59 17.36
N TRP A 200 4.35 19.99 16.13
CA TRP A 200 5.06 21.23 15.81
C TRP A 200 4.19 22.50 15.84
N LEU A 201 2.86 22.40 15.92
CA LEU A 201 1.96 23.56 16.17
C LEU A 201 1.87 23.94 17.65
N GLU A 202 2.25 23.06 18.60
CA GLU A 202 2.19 23.36 20.03
C GLU A 202 3.28 24.35 20.51
N ASN A 203 4.25 24.67 19.64
CA ASN A 203 5.39 25.54 19.94
C ASN A 203 5.46 26.81 19.07
N MET A 204 4.36 27.17 18.39
CA MET A 204 4.20 28.45 17.67
C MET A 204 3.24 29.38 18.41
#